data_AF-A0A497RYN6-F1
#
_entry.id   AF-A0A497RYN6-F1
#
_cell.length_a   1.000
_cell.length_b   1.000
_cell.length_c   1.000
_cell.angle_alpha   90.00
_cell.angle_beta   90.00
_cell.angle_gamma   90.00
#
_symmetry.space_group_name_H-M   'P 1'
#
loop_
_entity.id
_entity.type
_entity.pdbx_description
1 polymer ?
#
loop_
_entity_poly.entity_id
_entity_poly.type
_entity_poly.pdbx_seq_one_letter_code
_entity_poly.pdbx_strand_id
1 'polypeptide(L)'
;MTFHDMMKSLHDPEEKSKLIESIVCDHLSRIRELYYWRGKRGKEVDFVVKNKELIAIEVKYREQRRYDLGGIMKFRNGFILTKDD
;
A
#
# COMPACT_ATOMS: atom_id res chain seq x y z
N MET A 1 2.71 -12.53 -17.59
CA MET A 1 3.29 -11.18 -17.77
C MET A 1 4.77 -11.37 -18.05
N THR A 2 5.25 -10.91 -19.21
CA THR A 2 6.69 -10.96 -19.53
C THR A 2 7.40 -9.74 -18.95
N PHE A 3 8.73 -9.78 -18.81
CA PHE A 3 9.53 -8.62 -18.39
C PHE A 3 9.29 -7.40 -19.30
N HIS A 4 9.11 -7.64 -20.61
CA HIS A 4 8.83 -6.59 -21.58
C HIS A 4 7.46 -5.93 -21.36
N ASP A 5 6.43 -6.72 -21.01
CA ASP A 5 5.10 -6.18 -20.69
C ASP A 5 5.12 -5.37 -19.39
N MET A 6 5.91 -5.82 -18.40
CA MET A 6 6.12 -5.08 -17.16
C MET A 6 6.82 -3.73 -17.40
N MET A 7 7.81 -3.68 -18.29
CA MET A 7 8.46 -2.40 -18.63
C MET A 7 7.49 -1.41 -19.29
N LYS A 8 6.52 -1.90 -20.08
CA LYS A 8 5.47 -1.05 -20.64
C LYS A 8 4.50 -0.55 -19.57
N SER A 9 4.17 -1.37 -18.58
CA SER A 9 3.22 -1.00 -17.51
C SER A 9 3.77 0.11 -16.60
N LEU A 10 5.10 0.31 -16.55
CA LEU A 10 5.72 1.45 -15.84
C LEU A 10 5.32 2.83 -16.37
N HIS A 11 4.83 2.92 -17.60
CA HIS A 11 4.33 4.18 -18.18
C HIS A 11 2.90 4.51 -17.77
N ASP A 12 2.15 3.51 -17.29
CA ASP A 12 0.81 3.73 -16.76
C ASP A 12 0.90 4.02 -15.24
N PRO A 13 0.43 5.19 -14.76
CA PRO A 13 0.53 5.55 -13.35
C PRO A 13 -0.18 4.56 -12.41
N GLU A 14 -1.21 3.87 -12.92
CA GLU A 14 -1.96 2.89 -12.14
C GLU A 14 -1.20 1.60 -11.94
N GLU A 15 -0.73 1.01 -13.02
CA GLU A 15 0.07 -0.20 -12.98
C GLU A 15 1.40 0.04 -12.26
N LYS A 16 1.98 1.22 -12.42
CA LYS A 16 3.17 1.63 -11.63
C LYS A 16 2.87 1.67 -10.13
N SER A 17 1.72 2.18 -9.71
CA SER A 17 1.31 2.19 -8.28
C SER A 17 1.19 0.77 -7.73
N LYS A 18 0.49 -0.12 -8.45
CA LYS A 18 0.31 -1.53 -8.07
C LYS A 18 1.64 -2.27 -7.97
N LEU A 19 2.59 -1.97 -8.87
CA LEU A 19 3.93 -2.54 -8.81
C LEU A 19 4.68 -2.08 -7.56
N ILE A 20 4.61 -0.79 -7.22
CA ILE A 20 5.25 -0.27 -6.01
C ILE A 20 4.62 -0.87 -4.74
N GLU A 21 3.29 -0.94 -4.68
CA GLU A 21 2.57 -1.66 -3.61
C GLU A 21 3.06 -3.12 -3.48
N SER A 22 3.23 -3.82 -4.61
CA SER A 22 3.74 -5.20 -4.63
C SER A 22 5.17 -5.31 -4.09
N ILE A 23 6.04 -4.37 -4.45
CA ILE A 23 7.43 -4.30 -3.95
C ILE A 23 7.45 -4.05 -2.43
N VAL A 24 6.58 -3.14 -1.94
CA VAL A 24 6.44 -2.88 -0.51
C VAL A 24 5.93 -4.13 0.22
N CYS A 25 4.92 -4.81 -0.32
CA CYS A 25 4.40 -6.07 0.24
C CYS A 25 5.49 -7.15 0.34
N ASP A 26 6.22 -7.37 -0.75
CA ASP A 26 7.32 -8.32 -0.83
C ASP A 26 8.44 -7.98 0.17
N HIS A 27 8.78 -6.70 0.32
CA HIS A 27 9.75 -6.27 1.33
C HIS A 27 9.26 -6.51 2.77
N LEU A 28 8.05 -6.05 3.09
CA LEU A 28 7.50 -6.14 4.44
C LEU A 28 7.28 -7.60 4.88
N SER A 29 6.81 -8.47 3.97
CA SER A 29 6.55 -9.89 4.26
C SER A 29 7.80 -10.69 4.62
N ARG A 30 9.00 -10.24 4.18
CA ARG A 30 10.28 -10.84 4.59
C ARG A 30 10.70 -10.49 6.02
N ILE A 31 10.27 -9.34 6.52
CA ILE A 31 10.75 -8.81 7.81
C ILE A 31 9.70 -8.88 8.92
N ARG A 32 8.41 -9.00 8.59
CA ARG A 32 7.30 -9.02 9.53
C ARG A 32 6.15 -9.88 9.00
N GLU A 33 5.35 -10.41 9.91
CA GLU A 33 4.07 -11.02 9.56
C GLU A 33 3.10 -9.94 9.08
N LEU A 34 2.50 -10.19 7.92
CA LEU A 34 1.72 -9.22 7.17
C LEU A 34 0.25 -9.66 7.12
N TYR A 35 -0.64 -8.72 7.37
CA TYR A 35 -2.08 -8.96 7.41
C TYR A 35 -2.80 -8.01 6.48
N TYR A 36 -4.01 -8.39 6.10
CA TYR A 36 -4.93 -7.59 5.31
C TYR A 36 -6.14 -7.24 6.16
N TRP A 37 -6.63 -6.00 6.02
CA TRP A 37 -7.82 -5.55 6.72
C TRP A 37 -8.80 -4.92 5.76
N ARG A 38 -10.05 -5.39 5.82
CA ARG A 38 -11.19 -4.80 5.14
C ARG A 38 -12.33 -4.63 6.16
N GLY A 39 -12.68 -3.38 6.41
CA GLY A 39 -13.78 -2.99 7.26
C GLY A 39 -15.13 -2.95 6.52
N LYS A 40 -16.15 -2.55 7.27
CA LYS A 40 -17.50 -2.32 6.74
C LYS A 40 -17.49 -1.13 5.75
N ARG A 41 -18.40 -1.14 4.77
CA ARG A 41 -18.55 -0.09 3.74
C ARG A 41 -17.32 0.07 2.82
N GLY A 42 -16.58 -1.02 2.59
CA GLY A 42 -15.49 -1.05 1.61
C GLY A 42 -14.24 -0.27 2.02
N LYS A 43 -14.10 0.09 3.30
CA LYS A 43 -12.84 0.68 3.79
C LYS A 43 -11.82 -0.41 3.99
N GLU A 44 -10.62 -0.21 3.47
CA GLU A 44 -9.49 -1.14 3.57
C GLU A 44 -8.20 -0.35 3.71
N VAL A 45 -7.13 -1.05 4.08
CA VAL A 45 -5.76 -0.53 4.05
C VAL A 45 -4.90 -1.54 3.29
N ASP A 46 -3.86 -1.07 2.63
CA ASP A 46 -3.01 -1.93 1.79
C ASP A 46 -2.39 -3.05 2.62
N PHE A 47 -1.79 -2.69 3.76
CA PHE A 47 -1.13 -3.65 4.66
C PHE A 47 -1.37 -3.33 6.13
N VAL A 48 -1.36 -4.36 6.97
CA VAL A 48 -1.28 -4.24 8.42
C VAL A 48 -0.13 -5.11 8.92
N VAL A 49 0.74 -4.53 9.73
CA VAL A 49 1.80 -5.26 10.43
C VAL A 49 1.51 -5.29 11.92
N LYS A 50 1.83 -6.42 12.58
CA LYS A 50 1.64 -6.58 14.02
C LYS A 50 2.97 -6.46 14.75
N ASN A 51 3.03 -5.54 15.71
CA ASN A 51 4.06 -5.50 16.74
C ASN A 51 3.37 -5.55 18.13
N LYS A 52 3.75 -4.69 19.07
CA LYS A 52 2.97 -4.46 20.31
C LYS A 52 1.55 -3.95 20.01
N GLU A 53 1.39 -3.23 18.90
CA GLU A 53 0.12 -2.74 18.38
C GLU A 53 -0.01 -3.09 16.89
N LEU A 54 -1.21 -2.96 16.34
CA LEU A 54 -1.46 -3.05 14.89
C LEU A 54 -1.09 -1.72 14.24
N ILE A 55 -0.25 -1.78 13.21
CA ILE A 55 0.19 -0.62 12.44
C ILE A 55 -0.34 -0.79 11.02
N ALA A 56 -1.21 0.11 10.59
CA ALA A 56 -1.68 0.13 9.20
C ALA A 56 -0.68 0.88 8.31
N ILE A 57 -0.53 0.41 7.08
CA ILE A 57 0.34 1.01 6.08
C ILE A 57 -0.49 1.21 4.82
N GLU A 58 -0.45 2.44 4.31
CA GLU A 58 -1.09 2.83 3.06
C GLU A 58 -0.02 3.36 2.11
N VAL A 59 0.05 2.84 0.88
CA VAL A 59 1.07 3.19 -0.12
C VAL A 59 0.44 4.05 -1.21
N LYS A 60 0.93 5.28 -1.34
CA LYS A 60 0.40 6.33 -2.21
C LYS A 60 1.47 6.85 -3.17
N TYR A 61 1.68 6.10 -4.25
CA TYR A 61 2.77 6.38 -5.20
C TYR A 61 2.35 7.27 -6.38
N ARG A 62 1.06 7.58 -6.56
CA ARG A 62 0.59 8.46 -7.64
C ARG A 62 0.62 9.92 -7.23
N GLU A 63 0.99 10.82 -8.13
CA GLU A 63 0.82 12.26 -7.87
C GLU A 63 -0.67 12.65 -7.93
N GLN A 64 -1.31 12.77 -6.77
CA GLN A 64 -2.70 13.23 -6.68
C GLN A 64 -2.90 14.22 -5.52
N ARG A 65 -3.82 15.16 -5.72
CA ARG A 65 -4.11 16.23 -4.73
C ARG A 65 -4.80 15.74 -3.47
N ARG A 66 -5.52 14.60 -3.53
CA ARG A 66 -6.26 14.03 -2.38
C ARG A 66 -6.28 12.51 -2.44
N TYR A 67 -6.08 11.86 -1.30
CA TYR A 67 -6.21 10.41 -1.10
C TYR A 67 -7.44 10.10 -0.24
N ASP A 68 -8.12 8.99 -0.50
CA ASP A 68 -9.06 8.43 0.49
C ASP A 68 -8.24 7.77 1.61
N LEU A 69 -8.22 8.41 2.77
CA LEU A 69 -7.52 7.92 3.96
C LEU A 69 -8.48 7.27 4.97
N GLY A 70 -9.73 7.04 4.57
CA GLY A 70 -10.77 6.56 5.50
C GLY A 70 -10.49 5.18 6.09
N GLY A 71 -9.68 4.35 5.42
CA GLY A 71 -9.21 3.06 5.92
C GLY A 71 -8.18 3.21 7.04
N ILE A 72 -7.07 3.90 6.75
CA ILE A 72 -5.98 4.09 7.72
C ILE A 72 -6.44 4.87 8.95
N MET A 73 -7.39 5.80 8.81
CA MET A 73 -8.02 6.53 9.94
C MET A 73 -8.79 5.62 10.92
N LYS A 74 -8.98 4.32 10.63
CA LYS A 74 -9.54 3.34 11.57
C LYS A 74 -8.51 2.74 12.52
N PHE A 75 -7.23 3.01 12.29
CA PHE A 75 -6.15 2.53 13.12
C PHE A 75 -5.61 3.66 14.00
N ARG A 76 -5.21 3.32 15.22
CA ARG A 76 -4.59 4.27 16.15
C ARG A 76 -3.19 4.67 15.69
N ASN A 77 -2.51 3.76 14.99
CA ASN A 77 -1.15 3.93 14.50
C ASN A 77 -1.08 3.49 13.04
N GLY A 78 -0.36 4.25 12.21
CA GLY A 78 -0.17 3.92 10.82
C GLY A 78 0.73 4.89 10.07
N PHE A 79 1.23 4.42 8.93
CA PHE A 79 2.07 5.18 8.03
C PHE A 79 1.38 5.33 6.66
N ILE A 80 1.49 6.52 6.08
CA ILE A 80 1.18 6.75 4.68
C ILE A 80 2.53 6.93 4.00
N LEU A 81 2.89 5.99 3.12
CA LEU A 81 4.11 6.06 2.35
C LEU A 81 3.78 6.75 1.03
N THR A 82 4.30 7.93 0.81
CA THR A 82 4.09 8.66 -0.43
C THR A 82 5.31 8.54 -1.34
N LYS A 83 5.19 9.01 -2.58
CA LYS A 83 6.32 9.06 -3.51
C LYS A 83 7.45 9.96 -2.98
N ASP A 84 7.09 11.04 -2.29
CA ASP A 84 8.01 12.10 -1.93
C ASP A 84 8.47 12.03 -0.46
N ASP A 85 7.73 11.36 0.42
CA ASP A 85 8.03 11.11 1.85
C ASP A 85 7.35 9.85 2.38
#